data_AF-A0A7X6HEW9-F1
#
_entry.id   AF-A0A7X6HEW9-F1
#
_cell.length_a   1.000
_cell.length_b   1.000
_cell.length_c   1.000
_cell.angle_alpha   90.00
_cell.angle_beta   90.00
_cell.angle_gamma   90.00
#
_symmetry.space_group_name_H-M   'P 1'
#
loop_
_entity.id
_entity.type
_entity.pdbx_description
1 polymer ?
#
loop_
_entity_poly.entity_id
_entity_poly.type
_entity_poly.pdbx_seq_one_letter_code
_entity_poly.pdbx_strand_id
1 'polypeptide(L)'
;MDEQGEPKILENGLPDRLFGFVPRDSIVFHDNCDVMGLVASGSVGYELPEQFIPDKHLKSTFSTTANRSEAIYSLGPMGLGTARHAGVMLGIIKRALEEVVQLVDGKSRQGYPVRVGDYLVFLHGFARKDAAHQGARAYALAAFENAAEGADAKGSIIPEQNARLRPATTWIHTVADDVISFCHLWGGTQPLRTRARWAAPHAISRRQRSTYCSPRSQW
;
A
#
# COMPACT_ATOMS: atom_id res chain seq x y z
N MET A 1 -29.91 -2.03 -5.28
CA MET A 1 -30.81 -3.14 -5.66
C MET A 1 -31.71 -2.64 -6.76
N ASP A 2 -32.31 -3.52 -7.54
CA ASP A 2 -33.42 -3.14 -8.41
C ASP A 2 -34.72 -2.94 -7.60
N GLU A 3 -35.82 -2.64 -8.28
CA GLU A 3 -37.13 -2.40 -7.65
C GLU A 3 -37.69 -3.66 -6.96
N GLN A 4 -37.13 -4.84 -7.25
CA GLN A 4 -37.51 -6.13 -6.68
C GLN A 4 -36.66 -6.52 -5.46
N GLY A 5 -35.66 -5.69 -5.09
CA GLY A 5 -34.75 -5.99 -3.99
C GLY A 5 -33.60 -6.92 -4.38
N GLU A 6 -33.41 -7.21 -5.67
CA GLU A 6 -32.31 -8.05 -6.14
C GLU A 6 -31.05 -7.21 -6.41
N PRO A 7 -29.85 -7.82 -6.34
CA PRO A 7 -28.61 -7.14 -6.70
C PRO A 7 -28.67 -6.65 -8.16
N LYS A 8 -28.40 -5.37 -8.38
CA LYS A 8 -28.31 -4.81 -9.72
C LYS A 8 -27.14 -5.47 -10.46
N ILE A 9 -27.40 -6.12 -11.59
CA ILE A 9 -26.38 -6.75 -12.41
C ILE A 9 -25.84 -5.73 -13.42
N LEU A 10 -24.52 -5.64 -13.55
CA LEU A 10 -23.84 -4.79 -14.53
C LEU A 10 -23.80 -5.48 -15.90
N GLU A 11 -23.47 -4.74 -16.97
CA GLU A 11 -23.38 -5.28 -18.34
C GLU A 11 -22.40 -6.46 -18.49
N ASN A 12 -21.42 -6.56 -17.58
CA ASN A 12 -20.46 -7.66 -17.53
C ASN A 12 -20.98 -8.93 -16.84
N GLY A 13 -22.26 -8.97 -16.44
CA GLY A 13 -22.90 -10.11 -15.79
C GLY A 13 -22.57 -10.27 -14.29
N LEU A 14 -21.83 -9.33 -13.70
CA LEU A 14 -21.50 -9.35 -12.28
C LEU A 14 -22.40 -8.38 -11.49
N PRO A 15 -22.69 -8.68 -10.20
CA PRO A 15 -23.43 -7.76 -9.35
C PRO A 15 -22.64 -6.45 -9.13
N ASP A 16 -23.34 -5.33 -9.18
CA ASP A 16 -22.78 -4.01 -8.87
C ASP A 16 -22.39 -3.96 -7.39
N ARG A 17 -21.09 -3.83 -7.15
CA ARG A 17 -20.53 -3.68 -5.81
C ARG A 17 -20.42 -2.21 -5.51
N LEU A 18 -20.87 -1.81 -4.33
CA LEU A 18 -20.92 -0.41 -3.95
C LEU A 18 -19.95 -0.13 -2.79
N PHE A 19 -19.34 1.05 -2.83
CA PHE A 19 -18.78 1.71 -1.67
C PHE A 19 -19.81 2.66 -1.08
N GLY A 20 -20.08 2.51 0.21
CA GLY A 20 -20.90 3.44 0.97
C GLY A 20 -20.06 4.33 1.88
N PHE A 21 -20.42 5.60 1.95
CA PHE A 21 -19.88 6.55 2.92
C PHE A 21 -20.89 6.74 4.04
N VAL A 22 -20.49 6.42 5.27
CA VAL A 22 -21.33 6.59 6.47
C VAL A 22 -20.61 7.42 7.52
N PRO A 23 -21.33 8.11 8.41
CA PRO A 23 -20.72 8.80 9.54
C PRO A 23 -19.90 7.83 10.40
N ARG A 24 -18.77 8.30 10.91
CA ARG A 24 -17.92 7.49 11.79
C ARG A 24 -18.70 6.93 12.99
N ASP A 25 -19.59 7.72 13.57
CA ASP A 25 -20.32 7.37 14.80
C ASP A 25 -21.42 6.33 14.56
N SER A 26 -21.71 5.97 13.30
CA SER A 26 -22.63 4.87 12.96
C SER A 26 -21.92 3.52 12.73
N ILE A 27 -20.61 3.46 12.97
CA ILE A 27 -19.78 2.25 12.85
C ILE A 27 -19.30 1.83 14.25
N VAL A 28 -19.43 0.54 14.56
CA VAL A 28 -18.81 -0.06 15.75
C VAL A 28 -17.44 -0.59 15.36
N PHE A 29 -16.37 0.01 15.89
CA PHE A 29 -15.00 -0.45 15.65
C PHE A 29 -14.58 -1.47 16.72
N HIS A 30 -13.93 -2.55 16.29
CA HIS A 30 -13.33 -3.51 17.18
C HIS A 30 -11.86 -3.14 17.47
N ASP A 31 -11.31 -3.66 18.57
CA ASP A 31 -9.89 -3.52 18.90
C ASP A 31 -9.19 -4.88 18.74
N ASN A 32 -9.08 -5.32 17.49
CA ASN A 32 -8.63 -6.68 17.14
C ASN A 32 -7.47 -6.70 16.14
N CYS A 33 -6.70 -5.61 16.04
CA CYS A 33 -5.53 -5.53 15.16
C CYS A 33 -4.26 -6.02 15.88
N ASP A 34 -4.25 -7.29 16.30
CA ASP A 34 -3.07 -7.97 16.85
C ASP A 34 -2.33 -8.71 15.73
N VAL A 35 -1.29 -8.09 15.17
CA VAL A 35 -0.58 -8.56 13.98
C VAL A 35 0.93 -8.37 14.12
N MET A 36 1.73 -9.18 13.43
CA MET A 36 3.20 -9.12 13.50
C MET A 36 3.82 -7.96 12.70
N GLY A 37 3.09 -7.36 11.77
CA GLY A 37 3.62 -6.37 10.84
C GLY A 37 2.55 -5.36 10.42
N LEU A 38 2.98 -4.18 10.00
CA LEU A 38 2.11 -3.04 9.70
C LEU A 38 1.17 -2.64 10.86
N VAL A 39 1.55 -2.92 12.11
CA VAL A 39 0.74 -2.66 13.33
C VAL A 39 0.14 -1.26 13.37
N ALA A 40 0.92 -0.25 12.98
CA ALA A 40 0.48 1.15 12.97
C ALA A 40 -0.58 1.46 11.90
N SER A 41 -0.95 0.53 11.01
CA SER A 41 -2.05 0.71 10.06
C SER A 41 -3.42 0.74 10.75
N GLY A 42 -3.54 0.14 11.95
CA GLY A 42 -4.78 0.09 12.71
C GLY A 42 -5.93 -0.55 11.91
N SER A 43 -5.62 -1.58 11.11
CA SER A 43 -6.59 -2.29 10.26
C SER A 43 -7.48 -3.20 11.10
N VAL A 44 -8.32 -2.58 11.94
CA VAL A 44 -9.28 -3.25 12.80
C VAL A 44 -10.51 -3.69 12.02
N GLY A 45 -11.14 -4.75 12.51
CA GLY A 45 -12.50 -5.09 12.11
C GLY A 45 -13.48 -4.01 12.55
N TYR A 46 -14.58 -3.89 11.82
CA TYR A 46 -15.68 -3.01 12.16
C TYR A 46 -17.00 -3.65 11.76
N GLU A 47 -18.05 -3.26 12.45
CA GLU A 47 -19.42 -3.64 12.18
C GLU A 47 -20.21 -2.39 11.78
N LEU A 48 -21.04 -2.55 10.74
CA LEU A 48 -22.00 -1.54 10.34
C LEU A 48 -23.40 -2.06 10.71
N PRO A 49 -23.99 -1.57 11.83
CA PRO A 49 -25.37 -1.89 12.18
C PRO A 49 -26.31 -1.56 11.03
N GLU A 50 -27.39 -2.32 10.90
CA GLU A 50 -28.39 -2.13 9.86
C GLU A 50 -28.90 -0.69 9.88
N GLN A 51 -28.70 0.01 8.76
CA GLN A 51 -29.08 1.40 8.60
C GLN A 51 -29.29 1.74 7.13
N PHE A 52 -30.15 2.72 6.89
CA PHE A 52 -30.35 3.26 5.55
C PHE A 52 -29.18 4.15 5.14
N ILE A 53 -28.63 3.92 3.94
CA ILE A 53 -27.58 4.74 3.33
C ILE A 53 -28.17 5.41 2.09
N PRO A 54 -28.29 6.75 2.07
CA PRO A 54 -28.80 7.46 0.89
C PRO A 54 -27.91 7.23 -0.35
N ASP A 55 -28.52 7.09 -1.53
CA ASP A 55 -27.82 6.84 -2.81
C ASP A 55 -26.70 7.84 -3.12
N LYS A 56 -26.84 9.10 -2.70
CA LYS A 56 -25.79 10.13 -2.86
C LYS A 56 -24.47 9.77 -2.15
N HIS A 57 -24.51 8.88 -1.18
CA HIS A 57 -23.36 8.36 -0.43
C HIS A 57 -22.90 6.98 -0.93
N LEU A 58 -23.50 6.46 -2.00
CA LEU A 58 -23.09 5.22 -2.64
C LEU A 58 -22.32 5.53 -3.93
N LYS A 59 -21.28 4.73 -4.21
CA LYS A 59 -20.50 4.79 -5.45
C LYS A 59 -20.18 3.37 -5.91
N SER A 60 -20.25 3.10 -7.21
CA SER A 60 -19.85 1.80 -7.74
C SER A 60 -18.34 1.57 -7.57
N THR A 61 -17.97 0.40 -7.06
CA THR A 61 -16.58 -0.01 -6.77
C THR A 61 -15.68 0.04 -7.99
N PHE A 62 -16.22 -0.29 -9.16
CA PHE A 62 -15.46 -0.41 -10.40
C PHE A 62 -15.68 0.75 -11.37
N SER A 63 -16.40 1.81 -10.96
CA SER A 63 -16.56 2.98 -11.80
C SER A 63 -15.23 3.71 -11.98
N THR A 64 -14.88 3.95 -13.24
CA THR A 64 -13.79 4.85 -13.66
C THR A 64 -14.32 6.20 -14.14
N THR A 65 -15.63 6.45 -13.99
CA THR A 65 -16.25 7.73 -14.33
C THR A 65 -15.78 8.77 -13.33
N ALA A 66 -14.91 9.66 -13.77
CA ALA A 66 -14.37 10.73 -12.94
C ALA A 66 -15.48 11.75 -12.64
N ASN A 67 -15.75 11.98 -11.35
CA ASN A 67 -16.67 13.04 -10.89
C ASN A 67 -15.97 14.40 -10.75
N ARG A 68 -14.71 14.47 -11.16
CA ARG A 68 -13.79 15.59 -11.02
C ARG A 68 -12.91 15.64 -12.26
N SER A 69 -12.55 16.84 -12.70
CA SER A 69 -11.86 17.04 -13.98
C SER A 69 -10.39 16.66 -13.95
N GLU A 70 -9.78 16.53 -12.77
CA GLU A 70 -8.37 16.17 -12.66
C GLU A 70 -8.14 14.70 -13.09
N ALA A 71 -7.16 14.47 -13.95
CA ALA A 71 -6.88 13.17 -14.57
C ALA A 71 -6.68 12.02 -13.58
N ILE A 72 -6.13 12.30 -12.39
CA ILE A 72 -5.95 11.31 -11.33
C ILE A 72 -7.24 10.60 -10.92
N TYR A 73 -8.41 11.25 -11.06
CA TYR A 73 -9.70 10.66 -10.70
C TYR A 73 -10.20 9.64 -11.72
N SER A 74 -9.65 9.65 -12.94
CA SER A 74 -9.97 8.65 -13.98
C SER A 74 -9.35 7.27 -13.73
N LEU A 75 -8.36 7.18 -12.81
CA LEU A 75 -7.81 5.92 -12.31
C LEU A 75 -8.85 5.08 -11.54
N GLY A 76 -9.89 5.73 -11.03
CA GLY A 76 -10.90 5.11 -10.18
C GLY A 76 -10.34 4.56 -8.86
N PRO A 77 -11.21 3.97 -8.02
CA PRO A 77 -10.81 3.46 -6.71
C PRO A 77 -9.73 2.38 -6.77
N MET A 78 -9.80 1.49 -7.77
CA MET A 78 -8.86 0.38 -7.93
C MET A 78 -7.47 0.87 -8.36
N GLY A 79 -7.39 1.78 -9.33
CA GLY A 79 -6.11 2.34 -9.78
C GLY A 79 -5.41 3.11 -8.65
N LEU A 80 -6.14 3.95 -7.92
CA LEU A 80 -5.60 4.67 -6.74
C LEU A 80 -5.16 3.71 -5.63
N GLY A 81 -5.96 2.67 -5.37
CA GLY A 81 -5.59 1.62 -4.42
C GLY A 81 -4.27 0.94 -4.78
N THR A 82 -4.10 0.55 -6.05
CA THR A 82 -2.86 -0.07 -6.53
C THR A 82 -1.65 0.86 -6.39
N ALA A 83 -1.79 2.15 -6.75
CA ALA A 83 -0.73 3.14 -6.59
C ALA A 83 -0.25 3.27 -5.14
N ARG A 84 -1.19 3.27 -4.17
CA ARG A 84 -0.85 3.34 -2.74
C ARG A 84 -0.04 2.13 -2.28
N HIS A 85 -0.42 0.93 -2.70
CA HIS A 85 0.29 -0.30 -2.37
C HIS A 85 1.71 -0.32 -2.97
N ALA A 86 1.84 0.09 -4.24
CA ALA A 86 3.13 0.21 -4.90
C ALA A 86 4.07 1.16 -4.13
N GLY A 87 3.58 2.36 -3.77
CA GLY A 87 4.36 3.34 -3.01
C GLY A 87 4.84 2.84 -1.65
N VAL A 88 3.95 2.22 -0.87
CA VAL A 88 4.31 1.62 0.43
C VAL A 88 5.40 0.57 0.26
N MET A 89 5.22 -0.35 -0.69
CA MET A 89 6.15 -1.48 -0.82
C MET A 89 7.52 -1.06 -1.38
N LEU A 90 7.55 -0.10 -2.32
CA LEU A 90 8.82 0.50 -2.77
C LEU A 90 9.60 1.14 -1.61
N GLY A 91 8.90 1.83 -0.70
CA GLY A 91 9.51 2.41 0.49
C GLY A 91 10.06 1.36 1.45
N ILE A 92 9.33 0.27 1.67
CA ILE A 92 9.78 -0.85 2.53
C ILE A 92 11.04 -1.51 1.94
N ILE A 93 11.05 -1.81 0.64
CA ILE A 93 12.22 -2.40 -0.03
C ILE A 93 13.45 -1.50 0.14
N LYS A 94 13.30 -0.22 -0.20
CA LYS A 94 14.39 0.76 -0.10
C LYS A 94 14.95 0.78 1.33
N ARG A 95 14.08 0.87 2.33
CA ARG A 95 14.51 0.90 3.73
C ARG A 95 15.20 -0.40 4.15
N ALA A 96 14.72 -1.56 3.71
CA ALA A 96 15.36 -2.84 4.01
C ALA A 96 16.79 -2.93 3.45
N LEU A 97 17.00 -2.45 2.22
CA LEU A 97 18.32 -2.37 1.59
C LEU A 97 19.27 -1.42 2.34
N GLU A 98 18.79 -0.24 2.74
CA GLU A 98 19.58 0.72 3.52
C GLU A 98 19.98 0.14 4.89
N GLU A 99 19.05 -0.52 5.59
CA GLU A 99 19.29 -1.11 6.91
C GLU A 99 20.26 -2.29 6.84
N VAL A 100 20.15 -3.17 5.83
CA VAL A 100 21.07 -4.31 5.74
C VAL A 100 22.50 -3.83 5.51
N VAL A 101 22.73 -2.79 4.70
CA VAL A 101 24.06 -2.19 4.50
C VAL A 101 24.63 -1.70 5.83
N GLN A 102 23.85 -0.96 6.62
CA GLN A 102 24.28 -0.48 7.94
C GLN A 102 24.57 -1.63 8.91
N LEU A 103 23.78 -2.71 8.85
CA LEU A 103 23.96 -3.86 9.72
C LEU A 103 25.22 -4.65 9.38
N VAL A 104 25.55 -4.84 8.10
CA VAL A 104 26.65 -5.73 7.69
C VAL A 104 28.03 -5.08 7.75
N ASP A 105 28.11 -3.75 7.71
CA ASP A 105 29.37 -2.98 7.72
C ASP A 105 30.25 -3.33 8.93
N GLY A 106 29.66 -3.47 10.12
CA GLY A 106 30.36 -3.87 11.34
C GLY A 106 30.25 -5.36 11.70
N LYS A 107 29.59 -6.18 10.88
CA LYS A 107 29.19 -7.55 11.26
C LYS A 107 30.24 -8.57 10.89
N SER A 108 30.68 -9.36 11.87
CA SER A 108 31.47 -10.58 11.65
C SER A 108 30.60 -11.82 11.84
N ARG A 109 30.92 -12.91 11.13
CA ARG A 109 30.32 -14.24 11.31
C ARG A 109 31.43 -15.25 11.55
N GLN A 110 31.18 -16.24 12.39
CA GLN A 110 32.15 -17.32 12.61
C GLN A 110 32.44 -18.03 11.28
N GLY A 111 33.71 -18.25 10.99
CA GLY A 111 34.17 -18.88 9.75
C GLY A 111 34.24 -17.95 8.53
N TYR A 112 33.84 -16.67 8.64
CA TYR A 112 34.03 -15.71 7.56
C TYR A 112 35.43 -15.09 7.62
N PRO A 113 36.13 -14.97 6.48
CA PRO A 113 37.49 -14.40 6.45
C PRO A 113 37.49 -12.87 6.54
N VAL A 114 36.34 -12.23 6.33
CA VAL A 114 36.14 -10.77 6.32
C VAL A 114 34.82 -10.41 7.00
N ARG A 115 34.53 -9.12 7.16
CA ARG A 115 33.21 -8.67 7.59
C ARG A 115 32.15 -9.06 6.56
N VAL A 116 30.90 -9.18 6.99
CA VAL A 116 29.80 -9.58 6.11
C VAL A 116 29.64 -8.59 4.96
N GLY A 117 29.81 -7.29 5.20
CA GLY A 117 29.77 -6.27 4.16
C GLY A 117 30.81 -6.45 3.05
N ASP A 118 31.97 -7.00 3.37
CA ASP A 118 33.07 -7.23 2.41
C ASP A 118 33.01 -8.63 1.77
N TYR A 119 32.07 -9.48 2.19
CA TYR A 119 31.99 -10.85 1.73
C TYR A 119 31.41 -10.94 0.32
N LEU A 120 32.13 -11.53 -0.63
CA LEU A 120 31.75 -11.54 -2.06
C LEU A 120 30.37 -12.13 -2.33
N VAL A 121 29.94 -13.15 -1.57
CA VAL A 121 28.60 -13.74 -1.73
C VAL A 121 27.51 -12.76 -1.31
N PHE A 122 27.75 -11.98 -0.25
CA PHE A 122 26.83 -10.91 0.16
C PHE A 122 26.77 -9.82 -0.92
N LEU A 123 27.92 -9.32 -1.35
CA LEU A 123 28.01 -8.24 -2.36
C LEU A 123 27.31 -8.62 -3.67
N HIS A 124 27.55 -9.84 -4.16
CA HIS A 124 26.88 -10.35 -5.36
C HIS A 124 25.36 -10.44 -5.17
N GLY A 125 24.90 -10.98 -4.03
CA GLY A 125 23.48 -11.05 -3.73
C GLY A 125 22.84 -9.66 -3.62
N PHE A 126 23.50 -8.73 -2.92
CA PHE A 126 23.04 -7.37 -2.72
C PHE A 126 22.89 -6.64 -4.05
N ALA A 127 23.91 -6.70 -4.92
CA ALA A 127 23.85 -6.07 -6.24
C ALA A 127 22.66 -6.56 -7.07
N ARG A 128 22.33 -7.86 -7.01
CA ARG A 128 21.16 -8.41 -7.69
C ARG A 128 19.84 -7.94 -7.10
N LYS A 129 19.76 -7.84 -5.77
CA LYS A 129 18.55 -7.35 -5.07
C LYS A 129 18.30 -5.87 -5.32
N ASP A 130 19.35 -5.06 -5.29
CA ASP A 130 19.27 -3.64 -5.66
C ASP A 130 18.82 -3.48 -7.12
N ALA A 131 19.43 -4.20 -8.06
CA ALA A 131 19.01 -4.16 -9.46
C ALA A 131 17.53 -4.59 -9.65
N ALA A 132 17.06 -5.62 -8.95
CA ALA A 132 15.67 -6.05 -8.98
C ALA A 132 14.72 -4.97 -8.43
N HIS A 133 15.10 -4.32 -7.32
CA HIS A 133 14.35 -3.18 -6.77
C HIS A 133 14.24 -2.03 -7.77
N GLN A 134 15.37 -1.62 -8.38
CA GLN A 134 15.40 -0.54 -9.35
C GLN A 134 14.55 -0.86 -10.58
N GLY A 135 14.62 -2.09 -11.08
CA GLY A 135 13.81 -2.56 -12.21
C GLY A 135 12.31 -2.55 -11.89
N ALA A 136 11.92 -3.07 -10.72
CA ALA A 136 10.52 -3.04 -10.29
C ALA A 136 9.99 -1.61 -10.10
N ARG A 137 10.81 -0.73 -9.53
CA ARG A 137 10.50 0.69 -9.36
C ARG A 137 10.27 1.37 -10.71
N ALA A 138 11.20 1.19 -11.66
CA ALA A 138 11.09 1.77 -12.99
C ALA A 138 9.84 1.28 -13.72
N TYR A 139 9.57 -0.03 -13.68
CA TYR A 139 8.37 -0.60 -14.30
C TYR A 139 7.07 -0.03 -13.71
N ALA A 140 6.99 0.07 -12.39
CA ALA A 140 5.80 0.60 -11.73
C ALA A 140 5.58 2.07 -12.04
N LEU A 141 6.61 2.90 -11.94
CA LEU A 141 6.51 4.32 -12.27
C LEU A 141 6.09 4.52 -13.72
N ALA A 142 6.72 3.82 -14.66
CA ALA A 142 6.35 3.89 -16.07
C ALA A 142 4.89 3.48 -16.32
N ALA A 143 4.37 2.47 -15.61
CA ALA A 143 2.97 2.07 -15.75
C ALA A 143 2.00 3.14 -15.24
N PHE A 144 2.30 3.77 -14.09
CA PHE A 144 1.46 4.85 -13.54
C PHE A 144 1.58 6.15 -14.32
N GLU A 145 2.78 6.50 -14.78
CA GLU A 145 3.03 7.67 -15.65
C GLU A 145 2.27 7.54 -16.97
N ASN A 146 2.37 6.39 -17.64
CA ASN A 146 1.63 6.15 -18.88
C ASN A 146 0.11 6.26 -18.69
N ALA A 147 -0.42 5.75 -17.59
CA ALA A 147 -1.84 5.88 -17.27
C ALA A 147 -2.23 7.34 -16.95
N ALA A 148 -1.39 8.08 -16.22
CA ALA A 148 -1.62 9.49 -15.91
C ALA A 148 -1.59 10.37 -17.18
N GLU A 149 -0.58 10.18 -18.04
CA GLU A 149 -0.45 10.89 -19.32
C GLU A 149 -1.64 10.58 -20.25
N GLY A 150 -2.08 9.33 -20.31
CA GLY A 150 -3.26 8.93 -21.07
C GLY A 150 -4.52 9.64 -20.58
N ALA A 151 -4.70 9.70 -19.27
CA ALA A 151 -5.80 10.41 -18.63
C ALA A 151 -5.77 11.93 -18.89
N ASP A 152 -4.60 12.57 -18.80
CA ASP A 152 -4.44 14.00 -19.08
C ASP A 152 -4.74 14.31 -20.56
N ALA A 153 -4.28 13.48 -21.49
CA ALA A 153 -4.43 13.73 -22.92
C ALA A 153 -5.84 13.45 -23.45
N LYS A 154 -6.54 12.44 -22.92
CA LYS A 154 -7.81 11.93 -23.46
C LYS A 154 -9.00 12.07 -22.50
N GLY A 155 -8.79 12.66 -21.32
CA GLY A 155 -9.78 12.73 -20.25
C GLY A 155 -10.15 11.38 -19.64
N SER A 156 -9.49 10.29 -20.04
CA SER A 156 -9.78 8.93 -19.61
C SER A 156 -8.60 7.98 -19.85
N ILE A 157 -8.56 6.89 -19.10
CA ILE A 157 -7.55 5.84 -19.22
C ILE A 157 -8.09 4.74 -20.12
N ILE A 158 -7.30 4.31 -21.09
CA ILE A 158 -7.69 3.19 -21.95
C ILE A 158 -7.59 1.85 -21.21
N PRO A 159 -8.38 0.82 -21.58
CA PRO A 159 -8.40 -0.46 -20.88
C PRO A 159 -7.01 -1.10 -20.66
N GLU A 160 -6.12 -0.98 -21.66
CA GLU A 160 -4.77 -1.55 -21.61
C GLU A 160 -3.91 -0.88 -20.54
N GLN A 161 -3.96 0.44 -20.42
CA GLN A 161 -3.22 1.19 -19.40
C GLN A 161 -3.69 0.80 -17.99
N ASN A 162 -5.02 0.75 -17.79
CA ASN A 162 -5.62 0.34 -16.52
C ASN A 162 -5.23 -1.10 -16.16
N ALA A 163 -5.26 -2.01 -17.13
CA ALA A 163 -4.88 -3.41 -16.94
C ALA A 163 -3.41 -3.61 -16.53
N ARG A 164 -2.52 -2.63 -16.76
CA ARG A 164 -1.10 -2.70 -16.36
C ARG A 164 -0.83 -2.29 -14.92
N LEU A 165 -1.69 -1.48 -14.30
CA LEU A 165 -1.47 -0.93 -12.95
C LEU A 165 -1.36 -2.03 -11.88
N ARG A 166 -2.28 -2.98 -11.92
CA ARG A 166 -2.33 -4.08 -10.94
C ARG A 166 -1.14 -5.04 -11.10
N PRO A 167 -0.81 -5.58 -12.29
CA PRO A 167 0.39 -6.39 -12.48
C PRO A 167 1.68 -5.69 -12.04
N ALA A 168 1.85 -4.40 -12.34
CA ALA A 168 3.01 -3.62 -11.91
C ALA A 168 3.13 -3.57 -10.38
N THR A 169 2.01 -3.35 -9.70
CA THR A 169 1.95 -3.36 -8.23
C THR A 169 2.23 -4.75 -7.66
N THR A 170 1.62 -5.80 -8.21
CA THR A 170 1.85 -7.19 -7.78
C THR A 170 3.32 -7.59 -7.97
N TRP A 171 3.95 -7.18 -9.06
CA TRP A 171 5.37 -7.46 -9.29
C TRP A 171 6.27 -6.85 -8.22
N ILE A 172 5.99 -5.62 -7.76
CA ILE A 172 6.73 -5.02 -6.65
C ILE A 172 6.63 -5.89 -5.39
N HIS A 173 5.46 -6.47 -5.10
CA HIS A 173 5.30 -7.36 -3.95
C HIS A 173 6.13 -8.64 -4.07
N THR A 174 6.23 -9.25 -5.26
CA THR A 174 7.12 -10.40 -5.49
C THR A 174 8.59 -10.03 -5.29
N VAL A 175 9.01 -8.87 -5.81
CA VAL A 175 10.38 -8.37 -5.59
C VAL A 175 10.63 -8.05 -4.12
N ALA A 176 9.62 -7.53 -3.40
CA ALA A 176 9.74 -7.25 -1.99
C ALA A 176 10.01 -8.50 -1.16
N ASP A 177 9.26 -9.58 -1.40
CA ASP A 177 9.45 -10.85 -0.70
C ASP A 177 10.91 -11.33 -0.82
N ASP A 178 11.44 -11.32 -2.04
CA ASP A 178 12.80 -11.75 -2.34
C ASP A 178 13.87 -10.84 -1.73
N VAL A 179 13.72 -9.51 -1.85
CA VAL A 179 14.68 -8.54 -1.31
C VAL A 179 14.66 -8.51 0.22
N ILE A 180 13.48 -8.50 0.84
CA ILE A 180 13.34 -8.44 2.30
C ILE A 180 13.85 -9.74 2.92
N SER A 181 13.56 -10.90 2.32
CA SER A 181 14.08 -12.19 2.77
C SER A 181 15.61 -12.22 2.73
N PHE A 182 16.22 -11.69 1.66
CA PHE A 182 17.67 -11.51 1.58
C PHE A 182 18.19 -10.60 2.70
N CYS A 183 17.58 -9.44 2.91
CA CYS A 183 18.01 -8.49 3.94
C CYS A 183 17.93 -9.11 5.34
N HIS A 184 16.86 -9.87 5.62
CA HIS A 184 16.68 -10.58 6.88
C HIS A 184 17.77 -11.64 7.10
N LEU A 185 18.01 -12.49 6.09
CA LEU A 185 19.02 -13.55 6.14
C LEU A 185 20.43 -12.99 6.40
N TRP A 186 20.78 -11.87 5.76
CA TRP A 186 22.10 -11.25 5.91
C TRP A 186 22.24 -10.43 7.20
N GLY A 187 21.15 -9.83 7.68
CA GLY A 187 21.08 -9.23 9.01
C GLY A 187 21.21 -10.24 10.16
N GLY A 188 20.80 -11.50 9.94
CA GLY A 188 20.88 -12.57 10.92
C GLY A 188 19.95 -12.31 12.12
N THR A 189 20.44 -12.46 13.35
CA THR A 189 19.61 -12.24 14.56
C THR A 189 19.41 -10.78 14.94
N GLN A 190 20.19 -9.84 14.38
CA GLN A 190 20.09 -8.42 14.75
C GLN A 190 18.75 -7.77 14.37
N PRO A 191 18.18 -8.01 13.18
CA PRO A 191 16.83 -7.55 12.83
C PRO A 191 15.72 -8.04 13.76
N LEU A 192 15.90 -9.21 14.39
CA LEU A 192 14.92 -9.77 15.34
C LEU A 192 14.98 -9.11 16.72
N ARG A 193 16.10 -8.45 17.04
CA ARG A 193 16.21 -7.74 18.32
C ARG A 193 15.28 -6.54 18.24
N THR A 194 14.33 -6.47 19.15
CA THR A 194 13.57 -5.25 19.40
C THR A 194 14.57 -4.17 19.81
N ARG A 195 15.09 -3.38 18.87
CA ARG A 195 15.71 -2.10 19.24
C ARG A 195 14.58 -1.26 19.78
N ALA A 196 14.70 -0.87 21.04
CA ALA A 196 13.79 0.01 21.77
C ALA A 196 13.75 1.45 21.19
N ARG A 197 13.61 1.60 19.87
CA ARG A 197 13.07 2.82 19.26
C ARG A 197 11.54 2.73 19.11
N TRP A 198 10.96 1.54 19.26
CA TRP A 198 9.52 1.29 19.06
C TRP A 198 8.82 0.68 20.29
N ALA A 199 9.55 0.39 21.36
CA ALA A 199 8.98 -0.14 22.60
C ALA A 199 8.48 1.01 23.50
N ALA A 200 7.32 1.57 23.15
CA ALA A 200 6.43 2.16 24.14
C ALA A 200 5.02 1.58 23.92
N PRO A 201 4.67 0.47 24.60
CA PRO A 201 3.34 -0.15 24.47
C PRO A 201 2.16 0.71 24.96
N HIS A 202 2.36 1.95 25.40
CA HIS A 202 1.27 2.79 25.95
C HIS A 202 1.24 4.24 25.44
N ALA A 203 1.94 4.56 24.34
CA ALA A 203 2.08 5.94 23.88
C ALA A 203 1.39 6.29 22.54
N ILE A 204 0.40 5.50 22.07
CA ILE A 204 -0.66 6.06 21.22
C ILE A 204 -1.66 6.78 22.14
N SER A 205 -1.15 7.76 22.89
CA SER A 205 -1.99 8.65 23.68
C SER A 205 -2.72 9.55 22.69
N ARG A 206 -4.06 9.44 22.67
CA ARG A 206 -5.13 10.44 22.42
C ARG A 206 -4.92 11.70 21.53
N ARG A 207 -3.77 11.98 20.92
CA ARG A 207 -3.43 13.23 20.22
C ARG A 207 -3.73 13.25 18.72
N GLN A 208 -4.03 12.12 18.08
CA GLN A 208 -4.54 12.12 16.70
C GLN A 208 -6.08 12.29 16.61
N ARG A 209 -6.78 12.42 17.74
CA ARG A 209 -8.24 12.69 17.76
C ARG A 209 -8.62 14.17 17.54
N SER A 210 -7.66 15.10 17.40
CA SER A 210 -7.96 16.55 17.43
C SER A 210 -7.54 17.35 16.20
N THR A 211 -6.85 16.79 15.20
CA THR A 211 -6.28 17.59 14.09
C THR A 211 -7.10 17.60 12.80
N TYR A 212 -8.29 16.99 12.76
CA TYR A 212 -9.16 17.00 11.57
C TYR A 212 -10.44 17.84 11.70
N CYS A 213 -10.66 18.52 12.82
CA CYS A 213 -11.73 19.51 12.97
C CYS A 213 -11.14 20.88 13.33
N SER A 214 -10.75 21.64 12.31
CA SER A 214 -10.68 23.10 12.40
C SER A 214 -11.87 23.67 11.63
N PRO A 215 -12.71 24.53 12.23
CA PRO A 215 -13.73 25.25 11.47
C PRO A 215 -13.02 26.24 10.54
N ARG A 216 -13.19 26.04 9.22
CA ARG A 216 -12.88 27.10 8.24
C ARG A 216 -13.79 28.29 8.52
N SER A 217 -13.26 29.33 9.16
CA SER A 217 -13.81 30.67 9.10
C SER A 217 -13.19 31.39 7.90
N GLN A 218 -14.07 31.78 6.97
CA GLN A 218 -14.01 32.98 6.11
C GLN A 218 -12.70 33.27 5.39
N TRP A 219 -12.67 33.06 4.07
CA TRP A 219 -12.50 34.06 2.99
C TRP A 219 -12.84 33.37 1.67
#